data_AF-A0A8T4UBX1-F1
#
_entry.id   AF-A0A8T4UBX1-F1
#
_cell.length_a   1.000
_cell.length_b   1.000
_cell.length_c   1.000
_cell.angle_alpha   90.00
_cell.angle_beta   90.00
_cell.angle_gamma   90.00
#
_symmetry.space_group_name_H-M   'P 1'
#
loop_
_entity.id
_entity.type
_entity.pdbx_description
1 polymer ?
#
loop_
_entity_poly.entity_id
_entity_poly.type
_entity_poly.pdbx_seq_one_letter_code
_entity_poly.pdbx_strand_id
1 'polypeptide(L)'
;NDFNLELLEINASDFRNEAQINAVLGHSSAQRSLFFKEKLLLVDELDGVAGREDRGGLTAIQDLIETTNYPIIITSNAPYDQKFSTIRKKCELVEFQELQYLTVFNVLKKICDTEKVKYDEFTLKGLARRAGGDLRGAVTDLQLLSTSGEISKESLEELGGRRQLESMLQALVKVFKTTDPKIALSAFENVDEDMEKIFLWIDENLPREYDKPDDLARAYDVLSRADVMYGRIGRWQHWRFLSYVSELLTAGIAVSKKEKYAKFVQYQPTQRILKIWMANQKFLKRKAIAQKIAGATHSSMKEVVKDMDYYKIMFKKNKEMGNKLAEYFELDDEEVEWLRK
;
A
#
# COMPACT_ATOMS: atom_id res chain seq x y z
N ASN A 1 -23.85 -25.09 -8.30
CA ASN A 1 -25.25 -25.56 -8.49
C ASN A 1 -25.61 -25.71 -9.96
N ASP A 2 -25.36 -24.75 -10.83
CA ASP A 2 -25.78 -24.82 -12.25
C ASP A 2 -25.10 -25.95 -13.05
N PHE A 3 -23.83 -26.25 -12.76
CA PHE A 3 -23.07 -27.34 -13.38
C PHE A 3 -23.03 -28.62 -12.54
N ASN A 4 -23.78 -28.68 -11.43
CA ASN A 4 -23.81 -29.83 -10.50
C ASN A 4 -22.42 -30.32 -10.03
N LEU A 5 -21.46 -29.42 -9.92
CA LEU A 5 -20.12 -29.68 -9.38
C LEU A 5 -20.13 -29.75 -7.84
N GLU A 6 -19.24 -30.55 -7.28
CA GLU A 6 -18.93 -30.56 -5.84
C GLU A 6 -17.96 -29.42 -5.53
N LEU A 7 -18.40 -28.45 -4.73
CA LEU A 7 -17.58 -27.32 -4.31
C LEU A 7 -16.74 -27.70 -3.08
N LEU A 8 -15.42 -27.53 -3.19
CA LEU A 8 -14.49 -27.63 -2.08
C LEU A 8 -13.90 -26.25 -1.85
N GLU A 9 -14.41 -25.59 -0.81
CA GLU A 9 -14.05 -24.22 -0.46
C GLU A 9 -13.01 -24.21 0.67
N ILE A 10 -11.98 -23.38 0.50
CA ILE A 10 -11.03 -23.05 1.54
C ILE A 10 -10.92 -21.53 1.64
N ASN A 11 -11.21 -21.00 2.83
CA ASN A 11 -10.93 -19.60 3.11
C ASN A 11 -9.46 -19.48 3.55
N ALA A 12 -8.69 -18.73 2.76
CA ALA A 12 -7.25 -18.58 2.97
C ALA A 12 -6.92 -17.71 4.19
N SER A 13 -7.90 -16.98 4.75
CA SER A 13 -7.75 -16.27 6.03
C SER A 13 -7.81 -17.21 7.25
N ASP A 14 -8.41 -18.39 7.12
CA ASP A 14 -8.48 -19.43 8.15
C ASP A 14 -7.34 -20.45 8.01
N PHE A 15 -7.00 -20.83 6.78
CA PHE A 15 -5.95 -21.81 6.48
C PHE A 15 -4.74 -21.14 5.84
N ARG A 16 -3.80 -20.71 6.69
CA ARG A 16 -2.72 -19.81 6.24
C ARG A 16 -1.39 -20.50 5.94
N ASN A 17 -1.20 -21.75 6.39
CA ASN A 17 0.07 -22.46 6.23
C ASN A 17 -0.03 -23.65 5.26
N GLU A 18 1.12 -24.01 4.69
CA GLU A 18 1.25 -25.10 3.72
C GLU A 18 0.70 -26.44 4.25
N ALA A 19 0.93 -26.75 5.53
CA ALA A 19 0.49 -28.00 6.13
C ALA A 19 -1.04 -28.13 6.18
N GLN A 20 -1.74 -27.05 6.54
CA GLN A 20 -3.20 -26.98 6.58
C GLN A 20 -3.80 -27.06 5.17
N ILE A 21 -3.23 -26.31 4.23
CA ILE A 21 -3.64 -26.34 2.81
C ILE A 21 -3.47 -27.76 2.26
N ASN A 22 -2.32 -28.40 2.48
CA ASN A 22 -2.07 -29.75 2.00
C ASN A 22 -2.93 -30.81 2.70
N ALA A 23 -3.25 -30.65 3.97
CA ALA A 23 -4.13 -31.58 4.70
C ALA A 23 -5.56 -31.60 4.11
N VAL A 24 -6.08 -30.43 3.75
CA VAL A 24 -7.44 -30.30 3.20
C VAL A 24 -7.46 -30.57 1.70
N LEU A 25 -6.52 -30.00 0.95
CA LEU A 25 -6.53 -30.03 -0.51
C LEU A 25 -5.66 -31.13 -1.11
N GLY A 26 -4.50 -31.44 -0.54
CA GLY A 26 -3.56 -32.42 -1.13
C GLY A 26 -4.15 -33.82 -1.27
N HIS A 27 -4.96 -34.26 -0.31
CA HIS A 27 -5.66 -35.54 -0.40
C HIS A 27 -6.96 -35.45 -1.21
N SER A 28 -7.66 -34.32 -1.15
CA SER A 28 -9.00 -34.16 -1.74
C SER A 28 -8.97 -33.78 -3.22
N SER A 29 -7.90 -33.14 -3.70
CA SER A 29 -7.68 -32.73 -5.09
C SER A 29 -7.24 -33.91 -5.99
N ALA A 30 -6.69 -34.97 -5.42
CA ALA A 30 -6.33 -36.20 -6.13
C ALA A 30 -7.44 -37.25 -6.13
N GLN A 31 -8.36 -37.20 -5.16
CA GLN A 31 -9.45 -38.17 -5.03
C GLN A 31 -10.66 -37.79 -5.88
N ARG A 32 -11.30 -38.77 -6.52
CA ARG A 32 -12.62 -38.60 -7.15
C ARG A 32 -13.70 -38.38 -6.09
N SER A 33 -14.75 -37.66 -6.45
CA SER A 33 -15.93 -37.50 -5.60
C SER A 33 -16.53 -38.86 -5.27
N LEU A 34 -16.97 -39.04 -4.02
CA LEU A 34 -17.75 -40.22 -3.60
C LEU A 34 -19.04 -40.37 -4.40
N PHE A 35 -19.55 -39.28 -4.97
CA PHE A 35 -20.78 -39.24 -5.75
C PHE A 35 -20.53 -39.17 -7.26
N PHE A 36 -19.32 -39.45 -7.73
CA PHE A 36 -18.91 -39.36 -9.14
C PHE A 36 -19.16 -37.99 -9.79
N LYS A 37 -19.28 -36.93 -8.97
CA LYS A 37 -19.37 -35.55 -9.44
C LYS A 37 -17.98 -34.99 -9.74
N GLU A 38 -17.90 -34.12 -10.74
CA GLU A 38 -16.72 -33.29 -10.94
C GLU A 38 -16.60 -32.28 -9.78
N LYS A 39 -15.36 -31.89 -9.46
CA LYS A 39 -15.07 -30.98 -8.34
C LYS A 39 -14.68 -29.60 -8.84
N LEU A 40 -14.97 -28.60 -8.02
CA LEU A 40 -14.52 -27.22 -8.18
C LEU A 40 -13.83 -26.80 -6.88
N LEU A 41 -12.59 -26.35 -6.98
CA LEU A 41 -11.84 -25.81 -5.84
C LEU A 41 -12.07 -24.31 -5.78
N LEU A 42 -12.50 -23.80 -4.63
CA LEU A 42 -12.63 -22.36 -4.38
C LEU A 42 -11.65 -21.95 -3.28
N VAL A 43 -10.72 -21.08 -3.62
CA VAL A 43 -9.79 -20.45 -2.68
C VAL A 43 -10.28 -19.02 -2.45
N ASP A 44 -10.96 -18.83 -1.33
CA ASP A 44 -11.54 -17.54 -0.97
C ASP A 44 -10.53 -16.68 -0.18
N GLU A 45 -10.59 -15.37 -0.35
CA GLU A 45 -9.78 -14.37 0.36
C GLU A 45 -8.27 -14.65 0.33
N LEU A 46 -7.68 -14.85 -0.86
CA LEU A 46 -6.24 -15.10 -1.03
C LEU A 46 -5.35 -14.06 -0.32
N ASP A 47 -5.86 -12.83 -0.19
CA ASP A 47 -5.23 -11.73 0.55
C ASP A 47 -4.86 -12.07 1.99
N GLY A 48 -5.59 -12.99 2.63
CA GLY A 48 -5.38 -13.44 4.01
C GLY A 48 -4.11 -14.24 4.25
N VAL A 49 -3.48 -14.77 3.19
CA VAL A 49 -2.18 -15.47 3.28
C VAL A 49 -1.06 -14.42 3.26
N ALA A 50 -0.81 -13.76 4.39
CA ALA A 50 0.18 -12.70 4.52
C ALA A 50 0.78 -12.64 5.94
N GLY A 51 2.01 -13.14 6.11
CA GLY A 51 2.72 -13.02 7.38
C GLY A 51 3.86 -14.02 7.55
N ARG A 52 4.59 -13.89 8.66
CA ARG A 52 5.62 -14.87 9.08
C ARG A 52 5.03 -16.20 9.53
N GLU A 53 3.77 -16.21 9.95
CA GLU A 53 3.03 -17.42 10.36
C GLU A 53 2.51 -18.23 9.17
N ASP A 54 2.48 -17.61 7.98
CA ASP A 54 1.87 -18.14 6.76
C ASP A 54 2.91 -18.75 5.81
N ARG A 55 4.03 -19.22 6.38
CA ARG A 55 5.17 -19.77 5.62
C ARG A 55 4.70 -20.91 4.72
N GLY A 56 4.97 -20.74 3.42
CA GLY A 56 4.68 -21.75 2.39
C GLY A 56 3.24 -21.74 1.87
N GLY A 57 2.31 -20.94 2.42
CA GLY A 57 0.91 -20.96 1.99
C GLY A 57 0.72 -20.59 0.50
N LEU A 58 1.36 -19.50 0.06
CA LEU A 58 1.33 -19.10 -1.36
C LEU A 58 2.02 -20.10 -2.29
N THR A 59 3.06 -20.78 -1.81
CA THR A 59 3.75 -21.82 -2.58
C THR A 59 2.86 -23.04 -2.73
N ALA A 60 2.20 -23.48 -1.66
CA ALA A 60 1.26 -24.60 -1.68
C ALA A 60 0.10 -24.37 -2.66
N ILE A 61 -0.42 -23.13 -2.73
CA ILE A 61 -1.46 -22.77 -3.70
C ILE A 61 -0.90 -22.77 -5.12
N GLN A 62 0.34 -22.31 -5.34
CA GLN A 62 0.99 -22.39 -6.65
C GLN A 62 1.19 -23.83 -7.12
N ASP A 63 1.58 -24.72 -6.21
CA ASP A 63 1.75 -26.15 -6.49
C ASP A 63 0.40 -26.81 -6.76
N LEU A 64 -0.65 -26.43 -6.02
CA LEU A 64 -2.02 -26.89 -6.25
C LEU A 64 -2.50 -26.52 -7.66
N ILE A 65 -2.25 -25.29 -8.11
CA ILE A 65 -2.61 -24.82 -9.46
C ILE A 65 -1.91 -25.68 -10.54
N GLU A 66 -0.69 -26.11 -10.31
CA GLU A 66 0.07 -26.93 -11.28
C GLU A 66 -0.30 -28.42 -11.25
N THR A 67 -0.74 -28.94 -10.10
CA THR A 67 -0.93 -30.39 -9.89
C THR A 67 -2.39 -30.84 -9.96
N THR A 68 -3.35 -29.95 -9.74
CA THR A 68 -4.77 -30.30 -9.73
C THR A 68 -5.26 -30.70 -11.13
N ASN A 69 -6.20 -31.65 -11.17
CA ASN A 69 -6.98 -31.97 -12.38
C ASN A 69 -8.36 -31.30 -12.38
N TYR A 70 -8.69 -30.54 -11.33
CA TYR A 70 -9.98 -29.88 -11.15
C TYR A 70 -9.84 -28.36 -11.33
N PRO A 71 -10.87 -27.68 -11.86
CA PRO A 71 -10.88 -26.22 -11.96
C PRO A 71 -10.73 -25.56 -10.59
N ILE A 72 -9.95 -24.47 -10.54
CA ILE A 72 -9.75 -23.64 -9.35
C ILE A 72 -10.30 -22.24 -9.64
N ILE A 73 -11.10 -21.72 -8.72
CA ILE A 73 -11.46 -20.30 -8.64
C ILE A 73 -10.76 -19.72 -7.42
N ILE A 74 -10.13 -18.57 -7.59
CA ILE A 74 -9.44 -17.85 -6.53
C ILE A 74 -10.02 -16.44 -6.44
N THR A 75 -10.39 -16.00 -5.24
CA THR A 75 -10.88 -14.64 -5.01
C THR A 75 -9.81 -13.79 -4.32
N SER A 76 -9.75 -12.51 -4.67
CA SER A 76 -8.85 -11.53 -4.04
C SER A 76 -9.40 -10.13 -4.26
N ASN A 77 -9.28 -9.29 -3.24
CA ASN A 77 -9.57 -7.86 -3.28
C ASN A 77 -8.39 -7.05 -3.85
N ALA A 78 -7.15 -7.53 -3.70
CA ALA A 78 -5.94 -6.87 -4.18
C ALA A 78 -5.08 -7.77 -5.12
N PRO A 79 -5.61 -8.23 -6.27
CA PRO A 79 -4.92 -9.17 -7.15
C PRO A 79 -3.62 -8.64 -7.77
N TYR A 80 -3.42 -7.32 -7.72
CA TYR A 80 -2.23 -6.64 -8.26
C TYR A 80 -1.06 -6.56 -7.27
N ASP A 81 -1.24 -6.99 -6.02
CA ASP A 81 -0.14 -7.06 -5.06
C ASP A 81 1.02 -7.89 -5.62
N GLN A 82 2.25 -7.46 -5.33
CA GLN A 82 3.48 -8.09 -5.79
C GLN A 82 3.59 -9.55 -5.33
N LYS A 83 3.06 -9.87 -4.14
CA LYS A 83 3.03 -11.25 -3.60
C LYS A 83 2.27 -12.24 -4.49
N PHE A 84 1.32 -11.77 -5.30
CA PHE A 84 0.52 -12.61 -6.19
C PHE A 84 1.02 -12.66 -7.63
N SER A 85 2.14 -12.00 -7.94
CA SER A 85 2.66 -11.89 -9.32
C SER A 85 2.83 -13.23 -10.03
N THR A 86 3.23 -14.28 -9.32
CA THR A 86 3.38 -15.65 -9.85
C THR A 86 2.04 -16.35 -10.07
N ILE A 87 1.11 -16.26 -9.12
CA ILE A 87 -0.25 -16.84 -9.23
C ILE A 87 -1.01 -16.16 -10.37
N ARG A 88 -0.96 -14.82 -10.42
CA ARG A 88 -1.62 -14.01 -11.47
C ARG A 88 -1.19 -14.38 -12.89
N LYS A 89 0.06 -14.82 -13.09
CA LYS A 89 0.54 -15.26 -14.42
C LYS A 89 -0.04 -16.61 -14.86
N LYS A 90 -0.55 -17.42 -13.93
CA LYS A 90 -1.12 -18.75 -14.18
C LYS A 90 -2.65 -18.76 -14.24
N CYS A 91 -3.30 -17.66 -13.85
CA CYS A 91 -4.75 -17.55 -13.77
C CYS A 91 -5.30 -16.62 -14.85
N GLU A 92 -6.52 -16.89 -15.30
CA GLU A 92 -7.32 -15.92 -16.04
C GLU A 92 -7.98 -14.95 -15.04
N LEU A 93 -7.80 -13.65 -15.25
CA LEU A 93 -8.36 -12.63 -14.38
C LEU A 93 -9.77 -12.24 -14.82
N VAL A 94 -10.73 -12.41 -13.93
CA VAL A 94 -12.10 -11.91 -14.09
C VAL A 94 -12.32 -10.79 -13.09
N GLU A 95 -12.44 -9.57 -13.58
CA GLU A 95 -12.61 -8.38 -12.73
C GLU A 95 -14.08 -8.13 -12.42
N PHE A 96 -14.40 -8.02 -11.13
CA PHE A 96 -15.73 -7.64 -10.66
C PHE A 96 -15.75 -6.14 -10.39
N GLN A 97 -16.54 -5.41 -11.17
CA GLN A 97 -16.73 -3.96 -10.99
C GLN A 97 -17.70 -3.68 -9.85
N GLU A 98 -17.53 -2.52 -9.20
CA GLU A 98 -18.48 -2.03 -8.21
C GLU A 98 -19.89 -1.89 -8.81
N LEU A 99 -20.89 -2.26 -8.03
CA LEU A 99 -22.28 -2.16 -8.47
C LEU A 99 -22.70 -0.70 -8.58
N GLN A 100 -23.33 -0.35 -9.70
CA GLN A 100 -23.96 0.96 -9.84
C GLN A 100 -25.04 1.15 -8.77
N TYR A 101 -25.14 2.38 -8.25
CA TYR A 101 -26.09 2.71 -7.17
C TYR A 101 -27.54 2.32 -7.52
N LEU A 102 -27.92 2.38 -8.81
CA LEU A 102 -29.26 2.05 -9.25
C LEU A 102 -29.55 0.54 -9.17
N THR A 103 -28.54 -0.29 -9.44
CA THR A 103 -28.61 -1.75 -9.28
C THR A 103 -28.78 -2.10 -7.80
N VAL A 104 -27.99 -1.49 -6.93
CA VAL A 104 -28.10 -1.68 -5.47
C VAL A 104 -29.49 -1.25 -5.00
N PHE A 105 -29.97 -0.07 -5.40
CA PHE A 105 -31.31 0.41 -5.08
C PHE A 105 -32.41 -0.57 -5.50
N ASN A 106 -32.35 -1.13 -6.70
CA ASN A 106 -33.36 -2.09 -7.17
C ASN A 106 -33.38 -3.37 -6.33
N VAL A 107 -32.22 -3.86 -5.89
CA VAL A 107 -32.15 -5.03 -5.00
C VAL A 107 -32.73 -4.68 -3.63
N LEU A 108 -32.33 -3.56 -3.03
CA LEU A 108 -32.87 -3.11 -1.74
C LEU A 108 -34.38 -2.91 -1.81
N LYS A 109 -34.88 -2.30 -2.89
CA LYS A 109 -36.31 -2.11 -3.13
C LYS A 109 -37.05 -3.44 -3.14
N LYS A 110 -36.53 -4.42 -3.88
CA LYS A 110 -37.11 -5.77 -3.94
C LYS A 110 -37.15 -6.44 -2.56
N ILE A 111 -36.10 -6.26 -1.74
CA ILE A 111 -36.07 -6.76 -0.36
C ILE A 111 -37.14 -6.08 0.48
N CYS A 112 -37.23 -4.74 0.47
CA CYS A 112 -38.26 -4.01 1.21
C CYS A 112 -39.69 -4.42 0.80
N ASP A 113 -39.94 -4.56 -0.50
CA ASP A 113 -41.26 -4.96 -1.03
C ASP A 113 -41.62 -6.39 -0.58
N THR A 114 -40.64 -7.29 -0.50
CA THR A 114 -40.83 -8.69 -0.07
C THR A 114 -41.04 -8.80 1.45
N GLU A 115 -40.23 -8.08 2.22
CA GLU A 115 -40.25 -8.06 3.69
C GLU A 115 -41.31 -7.10 4.26
N LYS A 116 -42.06 -6.41 3.39
CA LYS A 116 -43.11 -5.42 3.73
C LYS A 116 -42.61 -4.28 4.62
N VAL A 117 -41.36 -3.87 4.42
CA VAL A 117 -40.76 -2.71 5.09
C VAL A 117 -41.19 -1.44 4.36
N LYS A 118 -41.69 -0.43 5.10
CA LYS A 118 -42.00 0.87 4.51
C LYS A 118 -40.73 1.68 4.28
N TYR A 119 -40.62 2.29 3.10
CA TYR A 119 -39.47 3.10 2.74
C TYR A 119 -39.89 4.33 1.95
N ASP A 120 -39.14 5.41 2.13
CA ASP A 120 -39.10 6.52 1.20
C ASP A 120 -38.07 6.24 0.08
N GLU A 121 -38.47 6.47 -1.17
CA GLU A 121 -37.65 6.15 -2.34
C GLU A 121 -36.38 7.01 -2.40
N PHE A 122 -36.47 8.28 -1.98
CA PHE A 122 -35.31 9.16 -1.93
C PHE A 122 -34.30 8.69 -0.88
N THR A 123 -34.80 8.28 0.28
CA THR A 123 -33.99 7.71 1.38
C THR A 123 -33.31 6.40 0.96
N LEU A 124 -34.04 5.48 0.32
CA LEU A 124 -33.47 4.21 -0.16
C LEU A 124 -32.41 4.42 -1.25
N LYS A 125 -32.59 5.41 -2.14
CA LYS A 125 -31.54 5.84 -3.09
C LYS A 125 -30.33 6.44 -2.38
N GLY A 126 -30.55 7.19 -1.30
CA GLY A 126 -29.50 7.70 -0.43
C GLY A 126 -28.65 6.57 0.18
N LEU A 127 -29.31 5.53 0.68
CA LEU A 127 -28.66 4.33 1.23
C LEU A 127 -27.82 3.62 0.16
N ALA A 128 -28.40 3.40 -1.02
CA ALA A 128 -27.71 2.75 -2.13
C ALA A 128 -26.48 3.53 -2.61
N ARG A 129 -26.53 4.88 -2.57
CA ARG A 129 -25.37 5.72 -2.86
C ARG A 129 -24.30 5.63 -1.78
N ARG A 130 -24.69 5.62 -0.50
CA ARG A 130 -23.77 5.53 0.64
C ARG A 130 -23.03 4.19 0.67
N ALA A 131 -23.70 3.12 0.23
CA ALA A 131 -23.09 1.78 0.17
C ALA A 131 -21.88 1.69 -0.77
N GLY A 132 -21.73 2.61 -1.73
CA GLY A 132 -20.55 2.65 -2.60
C GLY A 132 -20.33 1.36 -3.40
N GLY A 133 -21.42 0.70 -3.83
CA GLY A 133 -21.33 -0.55 -4.60
C GLY A 133 -21.23 -1.83 -3.76
N ASP A 134 -21.04 -1.75 -2.44
CA ASP A 134 -21.09 -2.91 -1.53
C ASP A 134 -22.55 -3.29 -1.22
N LEU A 135 -23.05 -4.30 -1.93
CA LEU A 135 -24.42 -4.79 -1.74
C LEU A 135 -24.60 -5.47 -0.38
N ARG A 136 -23.61 -6.24 0.11
CA ARG A 136 -23.71 -6.92 1.41
C ARG A 136 -23.85 -5.88 2.51
N GLY A 137 -23.00 -4.87 2.47
CA GLY A 137 -23.06 -3.73 3.36
C GLY A 137 -24.39 -3.00 3.28
N ALA A 138 -24.88 -2.72 2.07
CA ALA A 138 -26.17 -2.05 1.87
C ALA A 138 -27.34 -2.84 2.51
N VAL A 139 -27.33 -4.16 2.38
CA VAL A 139 -28.36 -5.04 2.97
C VAL A 139 -28.25 -5.07 4.49
N THR A 140 -27.04 -5.08 5.05
CA THR A 140 -26.84 -4.97 6.51
C THR A 140 -27.35 -3.63 7.05
N ASP A 141 -27.05 -2.53 6.38
CA ASP A 141 -27.53 -1.21 6.78
C ASP A 141 -29.06 -1.14 6.65
N LEU A 142 -29.62 -1.70 5.58
CA LEU A 142 -31.06 -1.83 5.40
C LEU A 142 -31.72 -2.61 6.55
N GLN A 143 -31.12 -3.73 6.94
CA GLN A 143 -31.59 -4.55 8.05
C GLN A 143 -31.58 -3.74 9.35
N LEU A 144 -30.51 -2.98 9.62
CA LEU A 144 -30.42 -2.14 10.82
C LEU A 144 -31.54 -1.09 10.83
N LEU A 145 -31.74 -0.38 9.72
CA LEU A 145 -32.79 0.63 9.57
C LEU A 145 -34.21 0.05 9.64
N SER A 146 -34.40 -1.18 9.16
CA SER A 146 -35.71 -1.82 9.19
C SER A 146 -36.15 -2.19 10.62
N THR A 147 -35.22 -2.22 11.59
CA THR A 147 -35.52 -2.56 12.99
C THR A 147 -36.46 -1.53 13.64
N SER A 148 -36.44 -0.26 13.21
CA SER A 148 -37.38 0.78 13.65
C SER A 148 -38.73 0.76 12.89
N GLY A 149 -38.91 -0.15 11.93
CA GLY A 149 -40.17 -0.39 11.21
C GLY A 149 -40.43 0.50 9.99
N GLU A 150 -39.80 1.67 9.89
CA GLU A 150 -39.88 2.56 8.75
C GLU A 150 -38.50 3.17 8.43
N ILE A 151 -38.16 3.21 7.14
CA ILE A 151 -36.91 3.78 6.66
C ILE A 151 -37.16 5.23 6.28
N SER A 152 -36.88 6.13 7.23
CA SER A 152 -36.98 7.58 7.05
C SER A 152 -35.60 8.23 6.90
N LYS A 153 -35.60 9.50 6.50
CA LYS A 153 -34.38 10.29 6.31
C LYS A 153 -33.60 10.43 7.62
N GLU A 154 -34.32 10.56 8.74
CA GLU A 154 -33.77 10.68 10.09
C GLU A 154 -33.00 9.41 10.48
N SER A 155 -33.58 8.23 10.22
CA SER A 155 -32.91 6.95 10.48
C SER A 155 -31.60 6.81 9.67
N LEU A 156 -31.58 7.37 8.46
CA LEU A 156 -30.39 7.38 7.60
C LEU A 156 -29.31 8.36 8.10
N GLU A 157 -29.68 9.39 8.85
CA GLU A 157 -28.74 10.30 9.53
C GLU A 157 -28.17 9.63 10.81
N GLU A 158 -28.99 8.87 11.54
CA GLU A 158 -28.59 8.12 12.75
C GLU A 158 -27.58 7.00 12.49
N LEU A 159 -27.65 6.36 11.31
CA LEU A 159 -26.69 5.34 10.87
C LEU A 159 -25.23 5.82 10.86
N GLY A 160 -25.01 7.14 10.89
CA GLY A 160 -23.70 7.74 10.67
C GLY A 160 -23.21 7.53 9.23
N GLY A 161 -22.25 8.35 8.81
CA GLY A 161 -21.53 8.07 7.56
C GLY A 161 -20.63 6.85 7.76
N ARG A 162 -20.67 5.87 6.85
CA ARG A 162 -19.58 4.89 6.78
C ARG A 162 -18.30 5.65 6.47
N ARG A 163 -17.23 5.35 7.20
CA ARG A 163 -15.90 5.89 6.91
C ARG A 163 -15.45 5.31 5.57
N GLN A 164 -15.64 6.06 4.50
CA GLN A 164 -15.08 5.72 3.20
C GLN A 164 -13.61 6.12 3.22
N LEU A 165 -12.74 5.18 2.87
CA LEU A 165 -11.33 5.49 2.70
C LEU A 165 -11.19 6.46 1.53
N GLU A 166 -10.53 7.57 1.78
CA GLU A 166 -10.18 8.53 0.75
C GLU A 166 -8.80 8.21 0.19
N SER A 167 -8.64 8.40 -1.12
CA SER A 167 -7.33 8.26 -1.73
C SER A 167 -6.36 9.33 -1.23
N MET A 168 -5.08 9.00 -1.14
CA MET A 168 -4.03 9.96 -0.79
C MET A 168 -4.06 11.20 -1.70
N LEU A 169 -4.39 11.04 -2.98
CA LEU A 169 -4.49 12.14 -3.94
C LEU A 169 -5.60 13.14 -3.57
N GLN A 170 -6.77 12.65 -3.17
CA GLN A 170 -7.88 13.51 -2.74
C GLN A 170 -7.53 14.28 -1.46
N ALA A 171 -6.86 13.62 -0.51
CA ALA A 171 -6.39 14.26 0.71
C ALA A 171 -5.35 15.37 0.42
N LEU A 172 -4.40 15.12 -0.48
CA LEU A 172 -3.44 16.14 -0.92
C LEU A 172 -4.14 17.32 -1.59
N VAL A 173 -5.16 17.09 -2.42
CA VAL A 173 -5.97 18.17 -3.00
C VAL A 173 -6.60 19.02 -1.90
N LYS A 174 -7.18 18.40 -0.86
CA LYS A 174 -7.78 19.15 0.28
C LYS A 174 -6.75 20.04 0.96
N VAL A 175 -5.55 19.53 1.26
CA VAL A 175 -4.48 20.30 1.92
C VAL A 175 -3.93 21.41 1.01
N PHE A 176 -3.57 21.07 -0.22
CA PHE A 176 -2.85 21.96 -1.13
C PHE A 176 -3.75 23.00 -1.83
N LYS A 177 -5.04 22.72 -2.04
CA LYS A 177 -5.96 23.65 -2.72
C LYS A 177 -6.77 24.54 -1.78
N THR A 178 -6.80 24.24 -0.48
CA THR A 178 -7.48 25.10 0.50
C THR A 178 -6.54 26.10 1.15
N THR A 179 -7.08 27.23 1.59
CA THR A 179 -6.45 28.16 2.54
C THR A 179 -7.19 28.17 3.88
N ASP A 180 -8.32 27.48 3.97
CA ASP A 180 -9.11 27.37 5.20
C ASP A 180 -8.56 26.22 6.05
N PRO A 181 -8.07 26.49 7.27
CA PRO A 181 -7.58 25.47 8.19
C PRO A 181 -8.62 24.37 8.46
N LYS A 182 -9.91 24.73 8.58
CA LYS A 182 -10.97 23.79 8.98
C LYS A 182 -11.18 22.69 7.93
N ILE A 183 -11.01 23.04 6.66
CA ILE A 183 -11.12 22.09 5.55
C ILE A 183 -9.89 21.17 5.51
N ALA A 184 -8.71 21.70 5.84
CA ALA A 184 -7.47 20.93 5.79
C ALA A 184 -7.36 19.92 6.94
N LEU A 185 -7.83 20.26 8.14
CA LEU A 185 -7.64 19.43 9.36
C LEU A 185 -8.11 17.98 9.18
N SER A 186 -9.24 17.76 8.50
CA SER A 186 -9.81 16.43 8.28
C SER A 186 -9.24 15.69 7.06
N ALA A 187 -8.26 16.29 6.35
CA ALA A 187 -7.81 15.76 5.06
C ALA A 187 -7.22 14.35 5.15
N PHE A 188 -6.48 14.03 6.23
CA PHE A 188 -5.86 12.71 6.41
C PHE A 188 -6.65 11.80 7.36
N GLU A 189 -7.79 12.24 7.91
CA GLU A 189 -8.57 11.40 8.82
C GLU A 189 -9.05 10.13 8.12
N ASN A 190 -9.43 10.18 6.85
CA ASN A 190 -9.97 9.02 6.13
C ASN A 190 -8.95 8.34 5.20
N VAL A 191 -7.67 8.63 5.35
CA VAL A 191 -6.63 8.01 4.51
C VAL A 191 -5.98 6.85 5.26
N ASP A 192 -5.97 5.67 4.63
CA ASP A 192 -5.30 4.47 5.15
C ASP A 192 -3.84 4.43 4.67
N GLU A 193 -3.03 5.40 5.14
CA GLU A 193 -1.60 5.43 4.87
C GLU A 193 -0.80 5.76 6.13
N ASP A 194 0.40 5.18 6.21
CA ASP A 194 1.33 5.43 7.30
C ASP A 194 1.77 6.90 7.32
N MET A 195 1.94 7.44 8.52
CA MET A 195 2.34 8.84 8.69
C MET A 195 3.68 9.15 8.00
N GLU A 196 4.64 8.23 8.03
CA GLU A 196 5.91 8.36 7.32
C GLU A 196 5.72 8.52 5.79
N LYS A 197 4.77 7.79 5.20
CA LYS A 197 4.44 7.94 3.79
C LYS A 197 3.77 9.27 3.52
N ILE A 198 2.86 9.72 4.41
CA ILE A 198 2.21 11.04 4.29
C ILE A 198 3.26 12.16 4.24
N PHE A 199 4.28 12.12 5.11
CA PHE A 199 5.42 13.05 5.07
C PHE A 199 6.08 13.07 3.68
N LEU A 200 6.40 11.90 3.13
CA LEU A 200 7.07 11.76 1.84
C LEU A 200 6.20 12.22 0.66
N TRP A 201 4.90 11.97 0.72
CA TRP A 201 3.94 12.47 -0.27
C TRP A 201 3.87 13.99 -0.26
N ILE A 202 3.84 14.60 0.92
CA ILE A 202 3.81 16.05 1.06
C ILE A 202 5.13 16.66 0.55
N ASP A 203 6.28 16.12 0.97
CA ASP A 203 7.63 16.57 0.57
C ASP A 203 7.80 16.58 -0.96
N GLU A 204 7.42 15.49 -1.63
CA GLU A 204 7.56 15.36 -3.10
C GLU A 204 6.65 16.34 -3.86
N ASN A 205 5.48 16.67 -3.32
CA ASN A 205 4.45 17.43 -4.03
C ASN A 205 4.38 18.92 -3.66
N LEU A 206 4.92 19.31 -2.52
CA LEU A 206 5.06 20.71 -2.11
C LEU A 206 5.68 21.62 -3.19
N PRO A 207 6.88 21.31 -3.73
CA PRO A 207 7.52 22.16 -4.73
C PRO A 207 6.82 22.11 -6.10
N ARG A 208 5.96 21.11 -6.32
CA ARG A 208 5.15 21.01 -7.55
C ARG A 208 3.92 21.89 -7.47
N GLU A 209 3.40 22.13 -6.27
CA GLU A 209 2.25 22.97 -6.04
C GLU A 209 2.64 24.44 -5.78
N TYR A 210 3.56 24.69 -4.84
CA TYR A 210 3.84 26.05 -4.36
C TYR A 210 4.98 26.66 -5.17
N ASP A 211 4.65 27.57 -6.09
CA ASP A 211 5.64 28.23 -6.96
C ASP A 211 6.36 29.41 -6.28
N LYS A 212 5.68 30.09 -5.34
CA LYS A 212 6.27 31.25 -4.68
C LYS A 212 7.32 30.79 -3.67
N PRO A 213 8.58 31.29 -3.77
CA PRO A 213 9.64 30.89 -2.86
C PRO A 213 9.30 31.11 -1.38
N ASP A 214 8.63 32.22 -1.06
CA ASP A 214 8.24 32.55 0.32
C ASP A 214 7.21 31.56 0.89
N ASP A 215 6.23 31.15 0.07
CA ASP A 215 5.18 30.21 0.48
C ASP A 215 5.78 28.81 0.67
N LEU A 216 6.65 28.41 -0.26
CA LEU A 216 7.36 27.15 -0.23
C LEU A 216 8.29 27.06 0.98
N ALA A 217 9.03 28.13 1.28
CA ALA A 217 9.92 28.20 2.45
C ALA A 217 9.14 28.04 3.77
N ARG A 218 7.99 28.73 3.91
CA ARG A 218 7.13 28.57 5.10
C ARG A 218 6.57 27.16 5.21
N ALA A 219 6.14 26.57 4.10
CA ALA A 219 5.60 25.21 4.10
C ALA A 219 6.65 24.17 4.51
N TYR A 220 7.89 24.32 4.03
CA TYR A 220 9.00 23.47 4.46
C TYR A 220 9.40 23.68 5.92
N ASP A 221 9.32 24.90 6.45
CA ASP A 221 9.54 25.15 7.89
C ASP A 221 8.51 24.39 8.73
N VAL A 222 7.23 24.45 8.34
CA VAL A 222 6.15 23.71 8.99
C VAL A 222 6.38 22.19 8.89
N LEU A 223 6.71 21.69 7.70
CA LEU A 223 6.99 20.27 7.48
C LEU A 223 8.18 19.78 8.34
N SER A 224 9.25 20.58 8.39
CA SER A 224 10.43 20.31 9.23
C SER A 224 10.08 20.26 10.72
N ARG A 225 9.26 21.19 11.20
CA ARG A 225 8.78 21.17 12.59
C ARG A 225 7.92 19.94 12.90
N ALA A 226 7.08 19.52 11.96
CA ALA A 226 6.30 18.29 12.09
C ALA A 226 7.21 17.06 12.18
N ASP A 227 8.24 16.95 11.34
CA ASP A 227 9.20 15.85 11.35
C ASP A 227 9.97 15.78 12.67
N VAL A 228 10.42 16.93 13.20
CA VAL A 228 11.07 17.00 14.52
C VAL A 228 10.13 16.51 15.64
N MET A 229 8.84 16.87 15.61
CA MET A 229 7.87 16.38 16.58
C MET A 229 7.62 14.88 16.44
N TYR A 230 7.50 14.39 15.20
CA TYR A 230 7.32 12.97 14.92
C TYR A 230 8.52 12.14 15.42
N GLY A 231 9.74 12.60 15.15
CA GLY A 231 10.97 11.96 15.67
C GLY A 231 11.12 12.03 17.20
N ARG A 232 10.40 12.92 17.90
CA ARG A 232 10.31 12.92 19.38
C ARG A 232 9.32 11.88 19.88
N ILE A 233 8.24 11.58 19.14
CA ILE A 233 7.28 10.52 19.51
C ILE A 233 8.02 9.19 19.63
N GLY A 234 8.83 8.82 18.63
CA GLY A 234 9.59 7.56 18.68
C GLY A 234 10.57 7.48 19.86
N ARG A 235 11.21 8.60 20.21
CA ARG A 235 12.21 8.67 21.31
C ARG A 235 11.59 8.71 22.70
N TRP A 236 10.49 9.44 22.89
CA TRP A 236 9.89 9.70 24.21
C TRP A 236 8.61 8.91 24.45
N GLN A 237 8.08 8.22 23.44
CA GLN A 237 6.81 7.50 23.48
C GLN A 237 5.62 8.40 23.88
N HIS A 238 5.73 9.70 23.63
CA HIS A 238 4.70 10.68 23.98
C HIS A 238 3.77 10.94 22.80
N TRP A 239 2.81 10.04 22.63
CA TRP A 239 1.88 9.99 21.48
C TRP A 239 0.97 11.22 21.32
N ARG A 240 0.83 12.05 22.35
CA ARG A 240 0.07 13.31 22.24
C ARG A 240 0.66 14.28 21.21
N PHE A 241 1.95 14.15 20.85
CA PHE A 241 2.50 14.96 19.76
C PHE A 241 1.89 14.65 18.39
N LEU A 242 1.24 13.50 18.23
CA LEU A 242 0.62 13.10 16.97
C LEU A 242 -0.48 14.07 16.51
N SER A 243 -1.23 14.68 17.45
CA SER A 243 -2.23 15.69 17.11
C SER A 243 -1.58 16.91 16.48
N TYR A 244 -0.47 17.39 17.06
CA TYR A 244 0.29 18.52 16.53
C TYR A 244 0.95 18.20 15.18
N VAL A 245 1.49 16.99 15.01
CA VAL A 245 2.05 16.54 13.73
C VAL A 245 0.96 16.57 12.66
N SER A 246 -0.23 16.02 12.96
CA SER A 246 -1.35 16.00 12.04
C SER A 246 -1.84 17.41 11.67
N GLU A 247 -1.94 18.31 12.64
CA GLU A 247 -2.29 19.73 12.42
C GLU A 247 -1.26 20.47 11.56
N LEU A 248 0.03 20.23 11.79
CA LEU A 248 1.11 20.86 11.02
C LEU A 248 1.11 20.36 9.56
N LEU A 249 0.99 19.05 9.35
CA LEU A 249 0.94 18.45 8.01
C LEU A 249 -0.29 18.85 7.21
N THR A 250 -1.39 19.17 7.88
CA THR A 250 -2.64 19.58 7.24
C THR A 250 -2.78 21.10 7.18
N ALA A 251 -3.38 21.69 8.22
CA ALA A 251 -3.68 23.10 8.31
C ALA A 251 -2.42 23.96 8.23
N GLY A 252 -1.33 23.55 8.88
CA GLY A 252 -0.06 24.29 8.85
C GLY A 252 0.48 24.50 7.43
N ILE A 253 0.44 23.47 6.61
CA ILE A 253 0.85 23.55 5.19
C ILE A 253 -0.17 24.32 4.37
N ALA A 254 -1.46 24.12 4.61
CA ALA A 254 -2.53 24.81 3.89
C ALA A 254 -2.47 26.34 4.08
N VAL A 255 -2.18 26.82 5.30
CA VAL A 255 -2.04 28.26 5.62
C VAL A 255 -0.67 28.84 5.30
N SER A 256 0.30 28.01 4.92
CA SER A 256 1.65 28.50 4.56
C SER A 256 1.64 29.33 3.28
N LYS A 257 0.62 29.18 2.43
CA LYS A 257 0.41 29.98 1.22
C LYS A 257 -0.54 31.16 1.46
N LYS A 258 -0.29 32.28 0.79
CA LYS A 258 -1.14 33.50 0.91
C LYS A 258 -2.42 33.42 0.08
N GLU A 259 -2.36 32.72 -1.04
CA GLU A 259 -3.47 32.56 -1.98
C GLU A 259 -3.49 31.14 -2.53
N LYS A 260 -4.61 30.75 -3.16
CA LYS A 260 -4.77 29.42 -3.75
C LYS A 260 -4.07 29.36 -5.10
N TYR A 261 -3.37 28.25 -5.37
CA TYR A 261 -2.76 27.97 -6.67
C TYR A 261 -3.80 27.30 -7.60
N ALA A 262 -4.15 27.97 -8.70
CA ALA A 262 -5.18 27.52 -9.63
C ALA A 262 -4.72 26.47 -10.66
N LYS A 263 -3.42 26.15 -10.69
CA LYS A 263 -2.86 25.19 -11.66
C LYS A 263 -3.27 23.75 -11.37
N PHE A 264 -3.39 22.94 -12.41
CA PHE A 264 -3.51 21.50 -12.24
C PHE A 264 -2.13 20.90 -11.93
N VAL A 265 -2.03 20.10 -10.86
CA VAL A 265 -0.81 19.38 -10.49
C VAL A 265 -1.16 17.91 -10.37
N GLN A 266 -0.43 17.07 -11.11
CA GLN A 266 -0.53 15.63 -10.94
C GLN A 266 0.35 15.20 -9.78
N TYR A 267 -0.26 14.93 -8.63
CA TYR A 267 0.48 14.44 -7.46
C TYR A 267 0.99 13.02 -7.69
N GLN A 268 2.18 12.72 -7.17
CA GLN A 268 2.82 11.42 -7.33
C GLN A 268 3.60 11.01 -6.08
N PRO A 269 3.82 9.70 -5.86
CA PRO A 269 4.58 9.22 -4.72
C PRO A 269 6.05 9.64 -4.84
N THR A 270 6.74 9.69 -3.70
CA THR A 270 8.17 10.01 -3.70
C THR A 270 8.98 8.98 -4.47
N GLN A 271 9.94 9.47 -5.27
CA GLN A 271 10.94 8.61 -5.91
C GLN A 271 12.21 8.48 -5.06
N ARG A 272 12.28 9.18 -3.92
CA ARG A 272 13.49 9.26 -3.09
C ARG A 272 13.97 7.90 -2.63
N ILE A 273 13.08 7.03 -2.15
CA ILE A 273 13.43 5.68 -1.67
C ILE A 273 14.03 4.86 -2.81
N LEU A 274 13.40 4.88 -3.98
CA LEU A 274 13.90 4.20 -5.17
C LEU A 274 15.28 4.75 -5.58
N LYS A 275 15.46 6.08 -5.59
CA LYS A 275 16.75 6.72 -5.91
C LYS A 275 17.84 6.34 -4.91
N ILE A 276 17.52 6.26 -3.61
CA ILE A 276 18.45 5.79 -2.57
C ILE A 276 18.84 4.34 -2.82
N TRP A 277 17.88 3.47 -3.15
CA TRP A 277 18.15 2.07 -3.48
C TRP A 277 19.06 1.96 -4.72
N MET A 278 18.73 2.65 -5.82
CA MET A 278 19.54 2.68 -7.04
C MET A 278 20.95 3.20 -6.77
N ALA A 279 21.08 4.26 -5.96
CA ALA A 279 22.37 4.79 -5.55
C ALA A 279 23.16 3.77 -4.71
N ASN A 280 22.52 3.09 -3.76
CA ASN A 280 23.16 2.06 -2.95
C ASN A 280 23.66 0.89 -3.80
N GLN A 281 22.88 0.45 -4.79
CA GLN A 281 23.31 -0.57 -5.76
C GLN A 281 24.49 -0.08 -6.60
N LYS A 282 24.41 1.12 -7.16
CA LYS A 282 25.49 1.72 -7.95
C LYS A 282 26.79 1.86 -7.16
N PHE A 283 26.70 2.22 -5.88
CA PHE A 283 27.85 2.44 -5.01
C PHE A 283 28.31 1.19 -4.24
N LEU A 284 27.73 0.02 -4.51
CA LEU A 284 28.05 -1.22 -3.79
C LEU A 284 29.54 -1.57 -3.92
N LYS A 285 30.07 -1.59 -5.15
CA LYS A 285 31.52 -1.81 -5.41
C LYS A 285 32.40 -0.75 -4.72
N ARG A 286 32.01 0.53 -4.81
CA ARG A 286 32.74 1.63 -4.14
C ARG A 286 32.78 1.42 -2.61
N LYS A 287 31.68 0.95 -2.02
CA LYS A 287 31.60 0.69 -0.58
C LYS A 287 32.47 -0.50 -0.19
N ALA A 288 32.48 -1.59 -0.96
CA ALA A 288 33.35 -2.74 -0.71
C ALA A 288 34.83 -2.34 -0.70
N ILE A 289 35.28 -1.61 -1.73
CA ILE A 289 36.66 -1.08 -1.83
C ILE A 289 36.97 -0.16 -0.64
N ALA A 290 36.07 0.77 -0.32
CA ALA A 290 36.27 1.68 0.79
C ALA A 290 36.40 0.96 2.14
N GLN A 291 35.71 -0.16 2.33
CA GLN A 291 35.79 -0.96 3.54
C GLN A 291 37.15 -1.64 3.69
N LYS A 292 37.70 -2.19 2.61
CA LYS A 292 39.04 -2.81 2.61
C LYS A 292 40.14 -1.79 2.89
N ILE A 293 40.12 -0.67 2.17
CA ILE A 293 41.08 0.43 2.38
C ILE A 293 40.96 0.98 3.81
N ALA A 294 39.73 1.21 4.30
CA ALA A 294 39.50 1.68 5.67
C ALA A 294 40.09 0.74 6.74
N GLY A 295 39.99 -0.57 6.53
CA GLY A 295 40.59 -1.58 7.41
C GLY A 295 42.12 -1.48 7.45
N ALA A 296 42.75 -1.34 6.28
CA ALA A 296 44.20 -1.27 6.14
C ALA A 296 44.83 0.08 6.53
N THR A 297 44.06 1.18 6.46
CA THR A 297 44.52 2.53 6.84
C THR A 297 44.00 2.99 8.20
N HIS A 298 43.29 2.13 8.94
CA HIS A 298 42.64 2.44 10.22
C HIS A 298 41.81 3.74 10.19
N SER A 299 41.17 4.00 9.04
CA SER A 299 40.39 5.22 8.80
C SER A 299 38.89 4.91 8.75
N SER A 300 38.04 5.92 8.91
CA SER A 300 36.60 5.71 8.72
C SER A 300 36.26 5.49 7.25
N MET A 301 35.28 4.63 6.97
CA MET A 301 34.76 4.42 5.61
C MET A 301 34.32 5.73 4.93
N LYS A 302 33.78 6.68 5.72
CA LYS A 302 33.34 7.98 5.22
C LYS A 302 34.50 8.81 4.67
N GLU A 303 35.65 8.80 5.35
CA GLU A 303 36.84 9.53 4.89
C GLU A 303 37.43 8.88 3.63
N VAL A 304 37.53 7.55 3.62
CA VAL A 304 38.02 6.81 2.45
C VAL A 304 37.14 7.03 1.21
N VAL A 305 35.81 7.09 1.37
CA VAL A 305 34.89 7.39 0.26
C VAL A 305 35.08 8.80 -0.27
N LYS A 306 35.41 9.77 0.59
CA LYS A 306 35.69 11.16 0.20
C LYS A 306 37.00 11.26 -0.58
N ASP A 307 38.01 10.47 -0.19
CA ASP A 307 39.31 10.42 -0.85
C ASP A 307 39.38 9.44 -2.03
N MET A 308 38.27 8.78 -2.37
CA MET A 308 38.19 7.74 -3.40
C MET A 308 38.73 8.19 -4.77
N ASP A 309 38.54 9.46 -5.12
CA ASP A 309 39.04 10.02 -6.38
C ASP A 309 40.58 10.08 -6.41
N TYR A 310 41.25 10.29 -5.27
CA TYR A 310 42.71 10.23 -5.20
C TYR A 310 43.22 8.81 -5.44
N TYR A 311 42.57 7.80 -4.84
CA TYR A 311 42.89 6.40 -5.11
C TYR A 311 42.72 6.07 -6.59
N LYS A 312 41.63 6.53 -7.23
CA LYS A 312 41.47 6.36 -8.69
C LYS A 312 42.61 6.99 -9.49
N ILE A 313 43.05 8.18 -9.12
CA ILE A 313 44.17 8.86 -9.80
C ILE A 313 45.47 8.06 -9.62
N MET A 314 45.75 7.54 -8.43
CA MET A 314 46.94 6.72 -8.14
C MET A 314 46.96 5.46 -9.00
N PHE A 315 45.83 4.73 -9.06
CA PHE A 315 45.69 3.50 -9.84
C PHE A 315 45.73 3.73 -11.36
N LYS A 316 45.26 4.89 -11.84
CA LYS A 316 45.30 5.27 -13.26
C LYS A 316 46.68 5.71 -13.74
N LYS A 317 47.36 6.58 -12.98
CA LYS A 317 48.61 7.22 -13.42
C LYS A 317 49.84 6.36 -13.20
N ASN A 318 49.87 5.53 -12.15
CA ASN A 318 51.03 4.71 -11.82
C ASN A 318 50.60 3.25 -11.59
N LYS A 319 50.74 2.42 -12.64
CA LYS A 319 50.35 1.01 -12.60
C LYS A 319 51.14 0.18 -11.58
N GLU A 320 52.43 0.48 -11.40
CA GLU A 320 53.28 -0.26 -10.47
C GLU A 320 52.91 0.04 -9.02
N MET A 321 52.73 1.33 -8.68
CA MET A 321 52.26 1.74 -7.36
C MET A 321 50.83 1.24 -7.10
N GLY A 322 49.95 1.27 -8.11
CA GLY A 322 48.59 0.74 -8.00
C GLY A 322 48.56 -0.76 -7.69
N ASN A 323 49.45 -1.56 -8.28
CA ASN A 323 49.55 -3.00 -7.98
C ASN A 323 50.02 -3.25 -6.53
N LYS A 324 51.02 -2.49 -6.05
CA LYS A 324 51.49 -2.58 -4.65
C LYS A 324 50.38 -2.21 -3.66
N LEU A 325 49.59 -1.18 -3.99
CA LEU A 325 48.43 -0.78 -3.19
C LEU A 325 47.29 -1.81 -3.25
N ALA A 326 47.05 -2.42 -4.41
CA ALA A 326 46.06 -3.48 -4.56
C ALA A 326 46.36 -4.68 -3.64
N GLU A 327 47.62 -5.10 -3.60
CA GLU A 327 48.09 -6.18 -2.72
C GLU A 327 47.98 -5.78 -1.25
N TYR A 328 48.44 -4.58 -0.88
CA TYR A 328 48.35 -4.07 0.49
C TYR A 328 46.90 -3.95 1.01
N PHE A 329 45.96 -3.60 0.13
CA PHE A 329 44.54 -3.45 0.47
C PHE A 329 43.72 -4.73 0.22
N GLU A 330 44.34 -5.82 -0.24
CA GLU A 330 43.65 -7.08 -0.59
C GLU A 330 42.47 -6.89 -1.58
N LEU A 331 42.68 -6.03 -2.59
CA LEU A 331 41.68 -5.77 -3.63
C LEU A 331 41.65 -6.89 -4.66
N ASP A 332 40.45 -7.23 -5.13
CA ASP A 332 40.29 -8.18 -6.25
C ASP A 332 40.51 -7.50 -7.62
N ASP A 333 40.65 -8.31 -8.67
CA ASP A 333 40.91 -7.80 -10.02
C ASP A 333 39.79 -6.88 -10.55
N GLU A 334 38.53 -7.15 -10.17
CA GLU A 334 37.38 -6.33 -10.57
C GLU A 334 37.37 -4.95 -9.88
N GLU A 335 37.78 -4.90 -8.62
CA GLU A 335 37.93 -3.70 -7.79
C GLU A 335 39.08 -2.84 -8.32
N VAL A 336 40.20 -3.47 -8.68
CA VAL A 336 41.34 -2.80 -9.31
C VAL A 336 40.94 -2.22 -10.67
N GLU A 337 40.18 -2.97 -11.49
CA GLU A 337 39.66 -2.47 -12.76
C GLU A 337 38.70 -1.29 -12.53
N TRP A 338 37.86 -1.35 -11.51
CA TRP A 338 36.95 -0.25 -11.16
C TRP A 338 37.68 1.02 -10.73
N LEU A 339 38.81 0.90 -10.01
CA LEU A 339 39.67 2.04 -9.63
C LEU A 339 40.44 2.61 -10.84
N ARG A 340 40.75 1.77 -11.83
CA ARG A 340 41.40 2.18 -13.09
C ARG A 340 40.43 2.85 -14.08
N LYS A 341 39.11 2.68 -13.90
CA LYS A 341 38.05 3.38 -14.64
C LYS A 341 37.80 4.78 -14.11
#